data_AF-A0A2X1QLY7-F1
#
_entry.id   AF-A0A2X1QLY7-F1
#
_cell.length_a   1.000
_cell.length_b   1.000
_cell.length_c   1.000
_cell.angle_alpha   90.00
_cell.angle_beta   90.00
_cell.angle_gamma   90.00
#
_symmetry.space_group_name_H-M   'P 1'
#
loop_
_entity.id
_entity.type
_entity.pdbx_description
1 polymer ?
#
loop_
_entity_poly.entity_id
_entity_poly.type
_entity_poly.pdbx_seq_one_letter_code
_entity_poly.pdbx_strand_id
1 'polypeptide(L)' 'MIEWQDLHHSELSVSQLYALLQLRCAVFVVEQNCPYQDIDGDDLTGIIAIFSVGKMMNWWRMRGF' A
#
# COMPACT_ATOMS: atom_id res chain seq x y z
N MET A 1 14.69 2.64 13.82
CA MET A 1 13.44 3.06 14.49
C MET A 1 12.33 2.91 13.45
N ILE A 2 11.16 2.39 13.83
CA ILE A 2 10.03 2.23 12.91
C ILE A 2 9.21 3.51 12.97
N GLU A 3 9.01 4.15 11.81
CA GLU A 3 8.12 5.32 11.70
C GLU A 3 6.79 4.86 11.11
N TRP A 4 5.74 5.00 11.92
CA TRP A 4 4.36 4.71 11.55
C TRP A 4 3.69 5.99 11.05
N GLN A 5 3.00 5.89 9.93
CA GLN A 5 2.20 6.98 9.37
C GLN A 5 0.83 6.43 9.01
N ASP A 6 -0.21 7.00 9.63
CA ASP A 6 -1.59 6.76 9.24
C ASP A 6 -1.99 7.89 8.29
N LEU A 7 -2.04 7.59 6.99
CA LEU A 7 -2.35 8.57 5.95
C LEU A 7 -3.71 8.25 5.33
N HIS A 8 -4.53 9.27 5.17
CA HIS A 8 -5.68 9.20 4.30
C HIS A 8 -5.23 9.11 2.83
N HIS A 9 -6.01 8.49 1.95
CA HIS A 9 -5.64 8.36 0.54
C HIS A 9 -5.32 9.71 -0.13
N SER A 10 -5.94 10.81 0.34
CA SER A 10 -5.71 12.16 -0.15
C SER A 10 -4.38 12.79 0.30
N GLU A 11 -3.75 12.22 1.33
CA GLU A 11 -2.49 12.71 1.91
C GLU A 11 -1.27 12.00 1.32
N LEU A 12 -1.50 10.94 0.53
CA LEU A 12 -0.45 10.20 -0.16
C LEU A 12 0.05 10.97 -1.38
N SER A 13 1.37 11.12 -1.47
CA SER A 13 2.00 11.58 -2.70
C SER A 13 1.94 10.49 -3.78
N VAL A 14 1.97 10.91 -5.05
CA VAL A 14 2.00 10.00 -6.21
C VAL A 14 3.15 8.99 -6.13
N SER A 15 4.32 9.41 -5.63
CA SER A 15 5.47 8.52 -5.46
C SER A 15 5.25 7.47 -4.37
N GLN A 16 4.65 7.84 -3.23
CA GLN A 16 4.31 6.89 -2.17
C GLN A 16 3.25 5.89 -2.63
N LEU A 17 2.22 6.35 -3.35
CA LEU A 17 1.19 5.49 -3.93
C LEU A 17 1.81 4.50 -4.91
N TYR A 18 2.71 4.96 -5.79
CA TYR A 18 3.37 4.09 -6.75
C TYR A 18 4.26 3.04 -6.07
N ALA A 19 5.02 3.42 -5.05
CA ALA A 19 5.84 2.50 -4.28
C ALA A 19 4.99 1.42 -3.58
N LEU A 20 3.83 1.80 -3.03
CA LEU A 20 2.88 0.88 -2.42
C LEU A 20 2.30 -0.12 -3.42
N LEU A 21 1.83 0.37 -4.58
CA LEU A 21 1.29 -0.49 -5.65
C LEU A 21 2.34 -1.44 -6.23
N GLN A 22 3.57 -0.97 -6.41
CA GLN A 22 4.67 -1.80 -6.87
C GLN A 22 4.94 -2.96 -5.89
N LEU A 23 4.95 -2.66 -4.60
CA LEU A 23 5.22 -3.64 -3.55
C LEU A 23 4.09 -4.68 -3.43
N ARG A 24 2.84 -4.25 -3.58
CA ARG A 24 1.68 -5.16 -3.65
C ARG A 24 1.76 -6.12 -4.84
N CYS A 25 2.04 -5.60 -6.04
CA CYS A 25 2.21 -6.44 -7.22
C CYS A 25 3.38 -7.43 -7.07
N ALA A 26 4.50 -7.00 -6.49
CA ALA A 26 5.66 -7.88 -6.29
C ALA A 26 5.31 -9.08 -5.40
N VAL A 27 4.56 -8.88 -4.33
CA VAL A 27 4.20 -9.96 -3.38
C VAL A 27 2.99 -10.76 -3.88
N PHE A 28 1.87 -10.09 -4.13
CA PHE A 28 0.60 -10.79 -4.36
C PHE A 28 0.42 -11.31 -5.79
N VAL A 29 1.05 -10.68 -6.78
CA VAL A 29 0.95 -11.11 -8.19
C VAL A 29 2.15 -11.98 -8.58
N VAL A 30 3.37 -11.49 -8.33
CA VAL A 30 4.60 -12.14 -8.80
C VAL A 30 5.03 -13.28 -7.87
N GLU A 31 5.29 -12.99 -6.58
CA GLU A 31 5.79 -14.00 -5.64
C GLU A 31 4.77 -15.12 -5.39
N GLN A 32 3.50 -14.76 -5.20
CA GLN A 32 2.42 -15.74 -5.03
C GLN A 32 1.94 -16.36 -6.36
N ASN A 33 2.45 -15.91 -7.50
CA ASN A 33 2.05 -16.34 -8.85
C ASN A 33 0.52 -16.38 -9.03
N CYS A 34 -0.17 -15.38 -8.49
CA CYS A 34 -1.62 -15.28 -8.44
C CYS A 34 -2.04 -14.03 -9.23
N PRO A 35 -2.32 -14.14 -10.54
CA PRO A 35 -2.79 -13.01 -11.32
C PRO A 35 -4.24 -12.69 -10.95
N TYR A 36 -4.44 -11.60 -10.21
CA TYR A 36 -5.75 -11.02 -9.93
C TYR A 36 -5.70 -9.49 -10.10
N GLN A 37 -6.88 -8.87 -10.13
CA GLN A 37 -7.03 -7.41 -10.20
C GLN A 37 -6.65 -6.80 -8.84
N ASP A 38 -5.37 -6.45 -8.65
CA ASP A 38 -4.91 -5.80 -7.42
C ASP A 38 -5.42 -4.37 -7.28
N ILE A 39 -5.54 -3.65 -8.40
CA ILE A 39 -6.06 -2.28 -8.44
C ILE A 39 -7.58 -2.33 -8.65
N ASP A 40 -8.31 -2.33 -7.54
CA ASP A 40 -9.78 -2.49 -7.46
C ASP A 40 -10.53 -1.14 -7.43
N GLY A 41 -9.83 -0.03 -7.24
CA GLY A 41 -10.42 1.31 -7.11
C GLY A 41 -10.76 1.69 -5.66
N ASP A 42 -10.73 0.73 -4.72
CA ASP A 42 -10.94 0.98 -3.28
C ASP A 42 -9.75 1.74 -2.66
N ASP A 43 -8.62 1.79 -3.36
CA ASP A 43 -7.43 2.54 -2.94
C ASP A 43 -7.67 4.06 -2.84
N LEU A 44 -8.71 4.56 -3.51
CA LEU A 44 -9.12 5.96 -3.49
C LEU A 44 -10.21 6.26 -2.45
N THR A 45 -10.65 5.28 -1.67
CA THR A 45 -11.73 5.43 -0.68
C THR A 45 -11.36 4.95 0.72
N GLY A 46 -10.19 4.31 0.87
CA GLY A 46 -9.73 3.74 2.14
C GLY A 46 -8.70 4.57 2.89
N ILE A 47 -8.46 4.19 4.14
CA ILE A 47 -7.29 4.65 4.92
C ILE A 47 -6.13 3.69 4.64
N ILE A 48 -4.98 4.26 4.28
CA ILE A 48 -3.77 3.50 3.98
C ILE A 48 -2.75 3.77 5.08
N ALA A 49 -2.53 2.77 5.94
CA ALA A 49 -1.46 2.81 6.92
C ALA A 49 -0.16 2.36 6.26
N ILE A 50 0.87 3.20 6.32
CA ILE A 50 2.21 2.89 5.80
C ILE A 50 3.19 2.99 6.95
N PHE A 51 4.11 2.04 7.03
CA PHE A 51 5.26 2.17 7.93
C PHE A 51 6.56 1.92 7.19
N SER A 52 7.58 2.69 7.57
CA SER A 52 8.91 2.54 7.02
C SER A 52 9.93 2.20 8.10
N VAL A 53 10.84 1.29 7.77
CA VAL A 53 12.01 0.93 8.57
C VAL A 53 13.23 1.05 7.68
N GLY A 54 13.86 2.23 7.69
CA GLY A 54 14.97 2.52 6.78
C GLY A 54 14.50 2.50 5.32
N LYS A 55 14.95 1.51 4.53
CA LYS A 55 14.51 1.31 3.14
C LYS A 55 13.34 0.34 2.98
N MET A 56 12.97 -0.39 4.03
CA MET A 56 11.84 -1.33 3.97
C MET A 56 10.55 -0.57 4.22
N MET A 57 9.63 -0.66 3.28
CA MET A 57 8.29 -0.09 3.37
C MET A 57 7.31 -1.25 3.52
N ASN A 58 6.36 -1.12 4.44
CA ASN A 58 5.28 -2.07 4.65
C ASN A 58 3.96 -1.31 4.73
N TRP A 59 2.85 -2.02 4.49
CA TRP A 59 1.55 -1.38 4.36
C TRP A 59 0.42 -2.24 4.89
N TRP A 60 -0.65 -1.56 5.30
CA TRP A 60 -1.92 -2.15 5.66
C TRP A 60 -3.06 -1.26 5.18
N ARG A 61 -4.06 -1.85 4.50
CA ARG A 61 -5.29 -1.14 4.11
C ARG A 61 -6.38 -1.50 5.11
N MET A 62 -6.85 -0.52 5.89
CA MET A 62 -8.03 -0.72 6.71
C MET A 62 -9.28 -0.49 5.85
N ARG A 63 -10.08 -1.54 5.66
CA ARG A 63 -11.46 -1.37 5.17
C ARG A 63 -12.31 -0.91 6.35
N GLY A 64 -12.83 0.31 6.28
CA GLY A 64 -13.89 0.76 7.18
C GLY A 64 -15.13 -0.11 6.98
N PHE A 65 -15.77 -0.49 8.09
CA PHE A 65 -17.06 -1.20 8.10
C PHE A 65 -18.19 -0.32 7.58
#